data_AF-A0A7X1XUH7-F1
#
_entry.id   AF-A0A7X1XUH7-F1
#
_cell.length_a   1.000
_cell.length_b   1.000
_cell.length_c   1.000
_cell.angle_alpha   90.00
_cell.angle_beta   90.00
_cell.angle_gamma   90.00
#
_symmetry.space_group_name_H-M   'P 1'
#
loop_
_entity.id
_entity.type
_entity.pdbx_description
1 polymer ?
#
loop_
_entity_poly.entity_id
_entity_poly.type
_entity_poly.pdbx_seq_one_letter_code
_entity_poly.pdbx_strand_id
1 'polypeptide(L)'
;MYGSNGDDSFRAYLTAGTENINEVLASDSPFLSMMDDLDDFLRQHVCSSTYVQDNPIIHSMRINARFLLMTGFRVGLTGHSTGIFPILRIALETACYALVMSKKESLCEIWINRNRSPEDTKTCKNAFSAAIKSAQRIVSEHQPELGDWMYALYESTIDFGAHPNAKTVTLHTRFLENEEGYIRIENVGLYGVQNHGYLCTLLACVEMGLVTAFVLALSAGELSDEANQALQGLNMQKEALEDLISKKFP
;
A
#
# COMPACT_ATOMS: atom_id res chain seq x y z
N MET A 1 -10.60 5.50 22.35
CA MET A 1 -12.03 5.59 22.71
C MET A 1 -12.82 5.65 21.40
N TYR A 2 -13.84 4.81 21.21
CA TYR A 2 -14.65 4.83 19.97
C TYR A 2 -15.84 5.77 20.21
N GLY A 3 -15.92 6.88 19.48
CA GLY A 3 -17.06 7.79 19.54
C GLY A 3 -18.08 7.41 18.46
N SER A 4 -19.29 7.05 18.86
CA SER A 4 -20.47 7.16 17.99
C SER A 4 -21.32 8.30 18.54
N ASN A 5 -21.67 9.25 17.69
CA ASN A 5 -22.60 10.34 18.02
C ASN A 5 -24.07 9.95 17.72
N GLY A 6 -24.32 8.69 17.34
CA GLY A 6 -25.65 8.19 16.97
C GLY A 6 -26.10 8.58 15.55
N ASP A 7 -25.27 9.28 14.77
CA ASP A 7 -25.52 9.60 13.35
C ASP A 7 -24.66 8.69 12.46
N ASP A 8 -25.28 7.67 11.87
CA ASP A 8 -24.62 6.73 10.95
C ASP A 8 -24.75 7.16 9.47
N SER A 9 -25.08 8.43 9.20
CA SER A 9 -25.21 8.92 7.83
C SER A 9 -23.88 8.95 7.09
N PHE A 10 -23.94 8.94 5.76
CA PHE A 10 -22.77 9.16 4.92
C PHE A 10 -22.05 10.47 5.26
N ARG A 11 -22.79 11.52 5.66
CA ARG A 11 -22.19 12.79 6.08
C ARG A 11 -21.39 12.65 7.37
N ALA A 12 -21.91 11.93 8.36
CA ALA A 12 -21.17 11.65 9.59
C ALA A 12 -19.89 10.85 9.32
N TYR A 13 -19.95 9.85 8.43
CA TYR A 13 -18.77 9.12 7.99
C TYR A 13 -17.71 10.04 7.35
N LEU A 14 -18.11 10.93 6.45
CA LEU A 14 -17.20 11.90 5.82
C LEU A 14 -16.58 12.86 6.84
N THR A 15 -17.38 13.35 7.78
CA THR A 15 -16.92 14.23 8.85
C THR A 15 -15.89 13.53 9.73
N ALA A 16 -16.19 12.33 10.23
CA ALA A 16 -15.29 11.56 11.10
C ALA A 16 -13.95 11.25 10.41
N GLY A 17 -13.98 10.85 9.13
CA GLY A 17 -12.74 10.65 8.36
C GLY A 17 -11.94 11.93 8.16
N THR A 18 -12.61 13.08 8.01
CA THR A 18 -11.96 14.40 7.89
C THR A 18 -11.37 14.85 9.22
N GLU A 19 -12.05 14.60 10.33
CA GLU A 19 -11.56 14.89 11.68
C GLU A 19 -10.29 14.09 11.98
N ASN A 20 -10.26 12.80 11.66
CA ASN A 20 -9.05 11.97 11.78
C ASN A 20 -7.87 12.54 10.97
N ILE A 21 -8.11 12.95 9.72
CA ILE A 21 -7.08 13.58 8.87
C ILE A 21 -6.58 14.88 9.51
N ASN A 22 -7.48 15.74 9.97
CA ASN A 22 -7.10 17.02 10.57
C ASN A 22 -6.31 16.82 11.87
N GLU A 23 -6.73 15.88 12.71
CA GLU A 23 -6.06 15.56 13.97
C GLU A 23 -4.63 15.03 13.73
N VAL A 24 -4.45 14.09 12.80
CA VAL A 24 -3.11 13.54 12.50
C VAL A 24 -2.20 14.57 11.84
N LEU A 25 -2.72 15.43 10.94
CA LEU A 25 -1.96 16.52 10.31
C LEU A 25 -1.54 17.60 11.31
N ALA A 26 -2.33 17.83 12.36
CA ALA A 26 -2.01 18.77 13.43
C ALA A 26 -1.08 18.17 14.50
N SER A 27 -0.73 16.89 14.38
CA SER A 27 0.12 16.16 15.33
C SER A 27 1.52 15.92 14.77
N ASP A 28 2.48 15.68 15.66
CA ASP A 28 3.82 15.20 15.29
C ASP A 28 3.81 13.67 15.06
N SER A 29 2.98 13.21 14.11
CA SER A 29 2.79 11.78 13.84
C SER A 29 4.03 11.18 13.16
N PRO A 30 4.71 10.20 13.77
CA PRO A 30 5.88 9.57 13.14
C PRO A 30 5.49 8.74 11.91
N PHE A 31 4.23 8.29 11.81
CA PHE A 31 3.72 7.65 10.60
C PHE A 31 3.61 8.63 9.44
N LEU A 32 3.19 9.88 9.70
CA LEU A 32 3.09 10.90 8.66
C LEU A 32 4.48 11.28 8.17
N SER A 33 5.43 11.49 9.07
CA SER A 33 6.83 11.73 8.71
C SER A 33 7.42 10.61 7.85
N MET A 34 7.17 9.34 8.20
CA MET A 34 7.64 8.22 7.38
C MET A 34 6.96 8.17 6.00
N MET A 35 5.67 8.52 5.91
CA MET A 35 4.95 8.61 4.62
C MET A 35 5.53 9.72 3.73
N ASP A 36 5.89 10.86 4.32
CA ASP A 36 6.57 11.95 3.62
C ASP A 36 7.96 11.51 3.14
N ASP A 37 8.76 10.88 4.00
CA ASP A 37 10.10 10.37 3.64
C ASP A 37 10.05 9.32 2.52
N LEU A 38 9.02 8.46 2.51
CA LEU A 38 8.75 7.52 1.43
C LEU A 38 8.44 8.24 0.10
N ASP A 39 7.59 9.28 0.13
CA ASP A 39 7.29 10.07 -1.06
C ASP A 39 8.51 10.82 -1.59
N ASP A 40 9.30 11.38 -0.68
CA ASP A 40 10.54 12.09 -0.98
C ASP A 40 11.55 11.17 -1.65
N PHE A 41 11.73 9.95 -1.13
CA PHE A 41 12.54 8.92 -1.77
C PHE A 41 12.07 8.64 -3.21
N LEU A 42 10.76 8.41 -3.41
CA LEU A 42 10.20 8.13 -4.73
C LEU A 42 10.40 9.30 -5.69
N ARG A 43 10.20 10.55 -5.25
CA ARG A 43 10.43 11.74 -6.08
C ARG A 43 11.89 11.89 -6.49
N GLN A 44 12.82 11.60 -5.60
CA GLN A 44 14.25 11.77 -5.84
C GLN A 44 14.85 10.63 -6.67
N HIS A 45 14.50 9.38 -6.38
CA HIS A 45 15.18 8.21 -6.93
C HIS A 45 14.41 7.47 -8.02
N VAL A 46 13.10 7.68 -8.13
CA VAL A 46 12.23 6.92 -9.07
C VAL A 46 11.59 7.83 -10.11
N CYS A 47 11.03 8.94 -9.68
CA CYS A 47 10.22 9.83 -10.50
C CYS A 47 10.95 11.13 -10.90
N SER A 48 12.26 11.23 -10.64
CA SER A 48 13.01 12.46 -10.89
C SER A 48 12.97 12.86 -12.37
N SER A 49 12.80 14.16 -12.62
CA SER A 49 12.89 14.76 -13.96
C SER A 49 14.31 14.75 -14.53
N THR A 50 15.33 14.46 -13.71
CA THR A 50 16.74 14.39 -14.12
C THR A 50 17.13 13.01 -14.65
N TYR A 51 16.26 12.00 -14.53
CA TYR A 51 16.51 10.66 -15.05
C TYR A 51 16.32 10.65 -16.57
N VAL A 52 17.29 10.12 -17.32
CA VAL A 52 17.10 9.85 -18.75
C VAL A 52 16.02 8.77 -18.86
N GLN A 53 14.85 9.14 -19.37
CA GLN A 53 13.73 8.20 -19.45
C GLN A 53 14.11 7.03 -20.37
N ASP A 54 14.03 5.83 -19.82
CA ASP A 54 14.20 4.57 -20.51
C ASP A 54 13.05 4.36 -21.50
N ASN A 55 11.83 4.21 -20.98
CA ASN A 55 10.63 4.00 -21.77
C ASN A 55 9.44 4.76 -21.14
N PRO A 56 8.71 5.61 -21.89
CA PRO A 56 7.61 6.43 -21.34
C PRO A 56 6.50 5.63 -20.66
N ILE A 57 6.24 4.39 -21.11
CA ILE A 57 5.22 3.52 -20.51
C ILE A 57 5.69 3.08 -19.11
N ILE A 58 6.94 2.66 -18.99
CA ILE A 58 7.52 2.23 -17.70
C ILE A 58 7.54 3.41 -16.73
N HIS A 59 7.97 4.59 -17.18
CA HIS A 59 7.95 5.80 -16.36
C HIS A 59 6.53 6.17 -15.91
N SER A 60 5.55 6.06 -16.80
CA SER A 60 4.13 6.30 -16.45
C SER A 60 3.62 5.31 -15.39
N MET A 61 4.05 4.04 -15.46
CA MET A 61 3.74 3.05 -14.42
C MET A 61 4.33 3.43 -13.07
N ARG A 62 5.59 3.89 -13.03
CA ARG A 62 6.24 4.34 -11.79
C ARG A 62 5.49 5.50 -11.14
N ILE A 63 5.14 6.52 -11.93
CA ILE A 63 4.34 7.67 -11.45
C ILE A 63 2.97 7.20 -10.95
N ASN A 64 2.28 6.35 -11.71
CA ASN A 64 0.96 5.88 -11.33
C ASN A 64 0.99 5.04 -10.04
N ALA A 65 1.99 4.17 -9.88
CA ALA A 65 2.18 3.41 -8.64
C ALA A 65 2.38 4.34 -7.42
N ARG A 66 3.17 5.41 -7.57
CA ARG A 66 3.32 6.45 -6.54
C ARG A 66 1.98 7.13 -6.20
N PHE A 67 1.19 7.52 -7.20
CA PHE A 67 -0.11 8.15 -6.94
C PHE A 67 -1.13 7.21 -6.29
N LEU A 68 -1.11 5.92 -6.65
CA LEU A 68 -1.90 4.90 -5.97
C LEU A 68 -1.46 4.75 -4.52
N LEU A 69 -0.16 4.75 -4.25
CA LEU A 69 0.38 4.70 -2.89
C LEU A 69 -0.07 5.91 -2.06
N MET A 70 0.06 7.13 -2.58
CA MET A 70 -0.43 8.35 -1.92
C MET A 70 -1.94 8.30 -1.65
N THR A 71 -2.71 7.70 -2.56
CA THR A 71 -4.15 7.48 -2.37
C THR A 71 -4.40 6.51 -1.22
N GLY A 72 -3.62 5.42 -1.13
CA GLY A 72 -3.65 4.47 -0.03
C GLY A 72 -3.35 5.13 1.31
N PHE A 73 -2.30 5.95 1.38
CA PHE A 73 -1.95 6.73 2.58
C PHE A 73 -3.11 7.61 3.01
N ARG A 74 -3.66 8.41 2.09
CA ARG A 74 -4.79 9.30 2.37
C ARG A 74 -6.00 8.54 2.92
N VAL A 75 -6.34 7.39 2.34
CA VAL A 75 -7.44 6.55 2.84
C VAL A 75 -7.10 5.99 4.23
N GLY A 76 -5.86 5.55 4.47
CA GLY A 76 -5.40 5.10 5.78
C GLY A 76 -5.56 6.17 6.87
N LEU A 77 -5.22 7.42 6.55
CA LEU A 77 -5.37 8.55 7.48
C LEU A 77 -6.82 8.82 7.90
N THR A 78 -7.82 8.41 7.09
CA THR A 78 -9.24 8.48 7.49
C THR A 78 -9.61 7.48 8.58
N GLY A 79 -8.80 6.43 8.78
CA GLY A 79 -9.09 5.31 9.69
C GLY A 79 -9.85 4.16 9.04
N HIS A 80 -10.08 4.18 7.72
CA HIS A 80 -10.71 3.07 7.00
C HIS A 80 -9.70 1.95 6.71
N SER A 81 -9.54 1.05 7.67
CA SER A 81 -8.56 -0.05 7.63
C SER A 81 -8.69 -1.00 6.43
N THR A 82 -9.87 -1.51 6.09
CA THR A 82 -10.01 -2.44 4.95
C THR A 82 -9.89 -1.77 3.59
N GLY A 83 -10.26 -0.48 3.53
CA GLY A 83 -10.29 0.31 2.31
C GLY A 83 -8.90 0.55 1.69
N ILE A 84 -7.82 0.40 2.46
CA ILE A 84 -6.46 0.60 1.96
C ILE A 84 -5.93 -0.60 1.15
N PHE A 85 -6.27 -1.84 1.50
CA PHE A 85 -5.62 -3.02 0.93
C PHE A 85 -5.83 -3.20 -0.58
N PRO A 86 -7.03 -2.98 -1.16
CA PRO A 86 -7.18 -2.98 -2.62
C PRO A 86 -6.28 -1.94 -3.31
N ILE A 87 -6.11 -0.76 -2.69
CA ILE A 87 -5.34 0.37 -3.25
C ILE A 87 -3.84 0.10 -3.16
N LEU A 88 -3.37 -0.36 -1.99
CA LEU A 88 -1.96 -0.71 -1.79
C LEU A 88 -1.54 -1.89 -2.66
N ARG A 89 -2.44 -2.88 -2.84
CA ARG A 89 -2.21 -3.98 -3.77
C ARG A 89 -2.00 -3.47 -5.19
N ILE A 90 -2.91 -2.65 -5.72
CA ILE A 90 -2.77 -2.18 -7.10
C ILE A 90 -1.54 -1.28 -7.28
N ALA A 91 -1.12 -0.54 -6.24
CA ALA A 91 0.13 0.20 -6.25
C ALA A 91 1.34 -0.74 -6.44
N LEU A 92 1.44 -1.80 -5.63
CA LEU A 92 2.50 -2.80 -5.73
C LEU A 92 2.44 -3.59 -7.05
N GLU A 93 1.24 -3.98 -7.51
CA GLU A 93 1.07 -4.66 -8.80
C GLU A 93 1.53 -3.77 -9.96
N THR A 94 1.20 -2.47 -9.92
CA THR A 94 1.66 -1.49 -10.92
C THR A 94 3.20 -1.35 -10.89
N ALA A 95 3.81 -1.32 -9.71
CA ALA A 95 5.26 -1.31 -9.56
C ALA A 95 5.91 -2.60 -10.12
N CYS A 96 5.33 -3.77 -9.84
CA CYS A 96 5.78 -5.05 -10.39
C CYS A 96 5.72 -5.07 -11.92
N TYR A 97 4.67 -4.48 -12.51
CA TYR A 97 4.57 -4.35 -13.97
C TYR A 97 5.71 -3.48 -14.51
N ALA A 98 6.00 -2.34 -13.88
CA ALA A 98 7.12 -1.48 -14.26
C ALA A 98 8.45 -2.25 -14.23
N LEU A 99 8.71 -3.01 -13.16
CA LEU A 99 9.93 -3.81 -13.00
C LEU A 99 10.04 -4.90 -14.07
N VAL A 100 8.96 -5.65 -14.32
CA VAL A 100 8.98 -6.73 -15.32
C VAL A 100 9.14 -6.17 -16.73
N MET A 101 8.51 -5.03 -17.04
CA MET A 101 8.68 -4.32 -18.31
C MET A 101 10.11 -3.80 -18.49
N SER A 102 10.77 -3.32 -17.43
CA SER A 102 12.15 -2.82 -17.53
C SER A 102 13.16 -3.93 -17.82
N LYS A 103 12.83 -5.19 -17.51
CA LYS A 103 13.63 -6.36 -17.91
C LYS A 103 13.25 -6.92 -19.29
N LYS A 104 12.06 -6.59 -19.82
CA LYS A 104 11.58 -7.05 -21.13
C LYS A 104 10.69 -6.01 -21.80
N GLU A 105 11.33 -5.12 -22.55
CA GLU A 105 10.67 -3.95 -23.16
C GLU A 105 9.53 -4.31 -24.13
N SER A 106 9.55 -5.47 -24.78
CA SER A 106 8.44 -5.93 -25.64
C SER A 106 7.10 -6.07 -24.90
N LEU A 107 7.12 -6.16 -23.56
CA LEU A 107 5.91 -6.15 -22.75
C LEU A 107 5.21 -4.77 -22.73
N CYS A 108 5.94 -3.67 -22.96
CA CYS A 108 5.36 -2.33 -23.07
C CYS A 108 4.37 -2.25 -24.25
N GLU A 109 4.77 -2.80 -25.40
CA GLU A 109 3.92 -2.84 -26.59
C GLU A 109 2.67 -3.72 -26.38
N ILE A 110 2.84 -4.89 -25.77
CA ILE A 110 1.71 -5.77 -25.42
C ILE A 110 0.73 -5.05 -24.49
N TRP A 111 1.25 -4.31 -23.51
CA TRP A 111 0.42 -3.61 -22.54
C TRP A 111 -0.37 -2.44 -23.15
N ILE A 112 0.28 -1.58 -23.94
CA ILE A 112 -0.39 -0.41 -24.54
C ILE A 112 -1.44 -0.83 -25.59
N ASN A 113 -1.27 -2.01 -26.19
CA ASN A 113 -2.18 -2.55 -27.21
C ASN A 113 -3.34 -3.38 -26.63
N ARG A 114 -3.40 -3.60 -25.31
CA ARG A 114 -4.36 -4.49 -24.63
C ARG A 114 -5.81 -4.38 -25.12
N ASN A 115 -6.29 -3.16 -25.38
CA ASN A 115 -7.69 -2.90 -25.68
C ASN A 115 -8.00 -2.77 -27.18
N ARG A 116 -7.07 -3.12 -28.07
CA ARG A 116 -7.27 -3.03 -29.53
C ARG A 116 -8.20 -4.12 -30.07
N SER A 117 -8.14 -5.32 -29.50
CA SER A 117 -8.98 -6.45 -29.89
C SER A 117 -9.14 -7.46 -28.74
N PRO A 118 -10.10 -8.42 -28.83
CA PRO A 118 -10.19 -9.51 -27.87
C PRO A 118 -8.91 -10.37 -27.78
N GLU A 119 -8.20 -10.55 -28.90
CA GLU A 119 -6.94 -11.30 -28.94
C GLU A 119 -5.81 -10.55 -28.24
N ASP A 120 -5.73 -9.22 -28.41
CA ASP A 120 -4.77 -8.38 -27.69
C ASP A 120 -5.04 -8.39 -26.18
N THR A 121 -6.31 -8.37 -25.77
CA THR A 121 -6.69 -8.48 -24.36
C THR A 121 -6.24 -9.81 -23.77
N LYS A 122 -6.44 -10.91 -24.49
CA LYS A 122 -5.99 -12.25 -24.08
C LYS A 122 -4.46 -12.33 -24.02
N THR A 123 -3.78 -11.82 -25.04
CA THR A 123 -2.32 -11.76 -25.12
C THR A 123 -1.74 -11.00 -23.94
N CYS A 124 -2.27 -9.81 -23.64
CA CYS A 124 -1.86 -9.02 -22.49
C CYS A 124 -2.13 -9.75 -21.15
N LYS A 125 -3.32 -10.32 -20.96
CA LYS A 125 -3.62 -11.10 -19.73
C LYS A 125 -2.63 -12.24 -19.54
N ASN A 126 -2.32 -12.99 -20.59
CA ASN A 126 -1.36 -14.09 -20.51
C ASN A 126 0.05 -13.59 -20.18
N ALA A 127 0.50 -12.53 -20.86
CA ALA A 127 1.83 -11.95 -20.67
C ALA A 127 2.08 -11.45 -19.25
N PHE A 128 1.04 -10.95 -18.56
CA PHE A 128 1.15 -10.42 -17.20
C PHE A 128 0.55 -11.32 -16.10
N SER A 129 0.05 -12.51 -16.45
CA SER A 129 -0.55 -13.46 -15.49
C SER A 129 0.38 -13.85 -14.34
N ALA A 130 1.70 -13.86 -14.60
CA ALA A 130 2.74 -14.16 -13.62
C ALA A 130 3.59 -12.93 -13.28
N ALA A 131 3.08 -11.70 -13.46
CA ALA A 131 3.85 -10.47 -13.24
C ALA A 131 4.41 -10.38 -11.81
N ILE A 132 3.60 -10.68 -10.80
CA ILE A 132 4.02 -10.63 -9.39
C ILE A 132 5.08 -11.68 -9.07
N LYS A 133 4.91 -12.92 -9.54
CA LYS A 133 5.93 -13.97 -9.40
C LYS A 133 7.21 -13.68 -10.18
N SER A 134 7.09 -13.01 -11.32
CA SER A 134 8.26 -12.59 -12.10
C SER A 134 9.01 -11.46 -11.41
N ALA A 135 8.30 -10.47 -10.86
CA ALA A 135 8.87 -9.42 -10.03
C ALA A 135 9.53 -10.00 -8.78
N GLN A 136 8.90 -10.96 -8.09
CA GLN A 136 9.48 -11.65 -6.93
C GLN A 136 10.84 -12.24 -7.27
N ARG A 137 10.93 -12.98 -8.36
CA ARG A 137 12.19 -13.58 -8.81
C ARG A 137 13.27 -12.54 -9.09
N ILE A 138 12.92 -11.44 -9.79
CA ILE A 138 13.86 -10.35 -10.07
C ILE A 138 14.34 -9.69 -8.76
N VAL A 139 13.44 -9.46 -7.80
CA VAL A 139 13.78 -8.93 -6.49
C VAL A 139 14.68 -9.90 -5.73
N SER A 140 14.38 -11.20 -5.72
CA SER A 140 15.16 -12.23 -5.05
C SER A 140 16.55 -12.42 -5.65
N GLU A 141 16.74 -12.17 -6.95
CA GLU A 141 18.06 -12.13 -7.59
C GLU A 141 18.94 -11.00 -7.02
N HIS A 142 18.32 -9.90 -6.58
CA HIS A 142 19.02 -8.79 -5.93
C HIS A 142 19.20 -9.04 -4.43
N GLN A 143 18.12 -9.42 -3.73
CA GLN A 143 18.12 -9.75 -2.30
C GLN A 143 17.03 -10.79 -2.01
N PRO A 144 17.38 -12.06 -1.72
CA PRO A 144 16.42 -13.15 -1.57
C PRO A 144 15.28 -12.87 -0.59
N GLU A 145 15.63 -12.45 0.64
CA GLU A 145 14.68 -12.19 1.72
C GLU A 145 13.64 -11.12 1.35
N LEU A 146 14.03 -10.17 0.50
CA LEU A 146 13.19 -9.06 0.11
C LEU A 146 12.13 -9.46 -0.91
N GLY A 147 12.46 -10.40 -1.80
CA GLY A 147 11.48 -10.95 -2.74
C GLY A 147 10.41 -11.75 -2.01
N ASP A 148 10.81 -12.51 -0.99
CA ASP A 148 9.89 -13.26 -0.14
C ASP A 148 9.03 -12.33 0.71
N TRP A 149 9.59 -11.27 1.30
CA TRP A 149 8.84 -10.26 2.02
C TRP A 149 7.83 -9.53 1.13
N MET A 150 8.24 -9.12 -0.09
CA MET A 150 7.34 -8.51 -1.08
C MET A 150 6.17 -9.43 -1.42
N TYR A 151 6.43 -10.71 -1.66
CA TYR A 151 5.38 -11.66 -1.97
C TYR A 151 4.46 -11.93 -0.77
N ALA A 152 5.01 -11.99 0.45
CA ALA A 152 4.23 -12.15 1.67
C ALA A 152 3.30 -10.94 1.93
N LEU A 153 3.78 -9.72 1.72
CA LEU A 153 2.97 -8.51 1.82
C LEU A 153 1.86 -8.49 0.75
N TYR A 154 2.19 -8.87 -0.49
CA TYR A 154 1.20 -9.01 -1.56
C TYR A 154 0.05 -9.96 -1.18
N GLU A 155 0.38 -11.16 -0.72
CA GLU A 155 -0.63 -12.15 -0.26
C GLU A 155 -1.40 -11.62 0.94
N SER A 156 -0.74 -10.95 1.89
CA SER A 156 -1.39 -10.36 3.06
C SER A 156 -2.48 -9.36 2.68
N THR A 157 -2.33 -8.61 1.57
CA THR A 157 -3.40 -7.72 1.10
C THR A 157 -4.71 -8.48 0.83
N ILE A 158 -4.65 -9.74 0.36
CA ILE A 158 -5.83 -10.59 0.17
C ILE A 158 -6.52 -10.85 1.51
N ASP A 159 -5.73 -11.23 2.51
CA ASP A 159 -6.21 -11.61 3.83
C ASP A 159 -6.86 -10.46 4.60
N PHE A 160 -6.43 -9.22 4.34
CA PHE A 160 -6.87 -8.04 5.08
C PHE A 160 -7.85 -7.11 4.33
N GLY A 161 -8.15 -7.37 3.06
CA GLY A 161 -9.31 -6.73 2.42
C GLY A 161 -9.26 -6.44 0.93
N ALA A 162 -8.20 -6.85 0.23
CA ALA A 162 -8.18 -6.79 -1.23
C ALA A 162 -9.19 -7.74 -1.89
N HIS A 163 -9.64 -8.79 -1.17
CA HIS A 163 -10.77 -9.64 -1.57
C HIS A 163 -11.73 -9.87 -0.40
N PRO A 164 -13.04 -10.00 -0.68
CA PRO A 164 -13.98 -10.48 0.33
C PRO A 164 -13.57 -11.87 0.82
N ASN A 165 -13.28 -11.96 2.11
CA ASN A 165 -13.01 -13.22 2.81
C ASN A 165 -13.59 -13.13 4.23
N ALA A 166 -13.76 -14.28 4.89
CA ALA A 166 -14.39 -14.34 6.20
C ALA A 166 -13.65 -13.49 7.25
N LYS A 167 -12.30 -13.48 7.22
CA LYS A 167 -11.45 -12.70 8.12
C LYS A 167 -11.71 -11.20 7.92
N THR A 168 -11.59 -10.68 6.70
CA THR A 168 -11.83 -9.25 6.40
C THR A 168 -13.21 -8.79 6.84
N VAL A 169 -14.26 -9.56 6.55
CA VAL A 169 -15.64 -9.15 6.88
C VAL A 169 -15.87 -9.12 8.39
N THR A 170 -15.26 -10.03 9.13
CA THR A 170 -15.48 -10.17 10.59
C THR A 170 -14.47 -9.42 11.44
N LEU A 171 -13.31 -9.01 10.90
CA LEU A 171 -12.24 -8.32 11.63
C LEU A 171 -12.70 -7.00 12.25
N HIS A 172 -13.70 -6.37 11.64
CA HIS A 172 -14.27 -5.09 12.10
C HIS A 172 -15.59 -5.27 12.84
N THR A 173 -16.01 -6.51 13.05
CA THR A 173 -17.26 -6.86 13.73
C THR A 173 -17.00 -7.17 15.20
N ARG A 174 -17.87 -6.67 16.08
CA ARG A 174 -17.90 -7.01 17.50
C ARG A 174 -19.23 -7.67 17.84
N PHE A 175 -19.15 -8.68 18.70
CA PHE A 175 -20.31 -9.33 19.28
C PHE A 175 -20.38 -8.93 20.75
N LEU A 176 -21.49 -8.29 21.12
CA LEU A 176 -21.78 -7.88 22.48
C LEU A 176 -23.05 -8.62 22.91
N GLU A 177 -22.94 -9.45 23.94
CA GLU A 177 -24.12 -10.02 24.59
C GLU A 177 -24.82 -8.93 25.39
N ASN A 178 -26.13 -8.79 25.23
CA ASN A 178 -26.92 -7.91 26.07
C ASN A 178 -27.66 -8.71 27.17
N GLU A 179 -28.10 -8.01 28.22
CA GLU A 179 -28.76 -8.61 29.39
C GLU A 179 -30.09 -9.33 29.04
N GLU A 180 -30.64 -9.11 27.84
CA GLU A 180 -31.90 -9.69 27.37
C GLU A 180 -31.70 -10.95 26.49
N GLY A 181 -30.46 -11.42 26.32
CA GLY A 181 -30.15 -12.62 25.53
C GLY A 181 -30.09 -12.41 24.02
N TYR A 182 -30.07 -11.15 23.56
CA TYR A 182 -29.76 -10.80 22.17
C TYR A 182 -28.26 -10.56 21.99
N ILE A 183 -27.76 -10.92 20.80
CA ILE A 183 -26.40 -10.60 20.38
C ILE A 183 -26.45 -9.30 19.59
N ARG A 184 -25.87 -8.23 20.14
CA ARG A 184 -25.61 -6.99 19.41
C ARG A 184 -24.36 -7.15 18.57
N ILE A 185 -24.48 -6.85 17.28
CA ILE A 185 -23.38 -6.88 16.33
C ILE A 185 -23.04 -5.43 15.97
N GLU A 186 -21.80 -5.00 16.25
CA GLU A 186 -21.30 -3.68 15.87
C GLU A 186 -20.25 -3.82 14.78
N ASN A 187 -20.26 -2.94 13.79
CA ASN A 187 -19.20 -2.87 12.78
C ASN A 187 -18.45 -1.55 12.89
N VAL A 188 -17.12 -1.63 12.97
CA VAL A 188 -16.25 -0.45 13.00
C VAL A 188 -15.99 0.02 11.57
N GLY A 189 -16.64 1.12 11.18
CA GLY A 189 -16.41 1.73 9.86
C GLY A 189 -15.09 2.51 9.76
N LEU A 190 -14.75 3.28 10.80
CA LEU A 190 -13.52 4.06 10.90
C LEU A 190 -12.91 3.90 12.29
N TYR A 191 -11.61 3.67 12.35
CA TYR A 191 -10.86 3.75 13.59
C TYR A 191 -10.45 5.20 13.86
N GLY A 192 -10.63 5.68 15.10
CA GLY A 192 -10.12 6.98 15.51
C GLY A 192 -8.60 7.01 15.64
N VAL A 193 -7.99 8.20 15.57
CA VAL A 193 -6.55 8.39 15.75
C VAL A 193 -6.07 7.77 17.07
N GLN A 194 -4.84 7.27 17.08
CA GLN A 194 -4.21 6.54 18.20
C GLN A 194 -4.87 5.21 18.59
N ASN A 195 -5.94 4.77 17.93
CA ASN A 195 -6.47 3.43 18.11
C ASN A 195 -5.52 2.37 17.55
N HIS A 196 -5.45 1.18 18.18
CA HIS A 196 -4.64 0.08 17.66
C HIS A 196 -4.93 -0.24 16.18
N GLY A 197 -6.20 -0.36 15.80
CA GLY A 197 -6.58 -0.62 14.39
C GLY A 197 -6.19 0.51 13.44
N TYR A 198 -6.22 1.77 13.92
CA TYR A 198 -5.74 2.92 13.16
C TYR A 198 -4.22 2.85 12.94
N LEU A 199 -3.44 2.60 14.00
CA LEU A 199 -1.99 2.51 13.89
C LEU A 199 -1.54 1.30 13.05
N CYS A 200 -2.18 0.14 13.18
CA CYS A 200 -1.92 -1.00 12.31
C CYS A 200 -2.25 -0.71 10.84
N THR A 201 -3.28 0.10 10.58
CA THR A 201 -3.62 0.56 9.22
C THR A 201 -2.50 1.42 8.65
N LEU A 202 -1.99 2.38 9.44
CA LEU A 202 -0.87 3.22 9.01
C LEU A 202 0.43 2.41 8.87
N LEU A 203 0.66 1.41 9.73
CA LEU A 203 1.78 0.49 9.61
C LEU A 203 1.72 -0.28 8.27
N ALA A 204 0.57 -0.85 7.94
CA ALA A 204 0.37 -1.55 6.67
C ALA A 204 0.60 -0.62 5.47
N CYS A 205 0.19 0.65 5.56
CA CYS A 205 0.54 1.65 4.56
C CYS A 205 2.05 1.81 4.39
N VAL A 206 2.81 1.99 5.48
CA VAL A 206 4.26 2.21 5.38
C VAL A 206 5.03 0.97 4.95
N GLU A 207 4.63 -0.24 5.37
CA GLU A 207 5.24 -1.50 4.92
C GLU A 207 5.01 -1.71 3.42
N MET A 208 3.77 -1.54 2.97
CA MET A 208 3.43 -1.61 1.54
C MET A 208 4.12 -0.50 0.74
N GLY A 209 4.26 0.68 1.32
CA GLY A 209 4.98 1.80 0.72
C GLY A 209 6.46 1.52 0.53
N LEU A 210 7.11 1.01 1.58
CA LEU A 210 8.53 0.64 1.54
C LEU A 210 8.82 -0.42 0.50
N VAL A 211 8.04 -1.50 0.47
CA VAL A 211 8.26 -2.55 -0.53
C VAL A 211 7.95 -2.08 -1.96
N THR A 212 6.93 -1.24 -2.13
CA THR A 212 6.62 -0.63 -3.43
C THR A 212 7.75 0.29 -3.87
N ALA A 213 8.32 1.09 -2.96
CA ALA A 213 9.45 1.97 -3.24
C ALA A 213 10.69 1.19 -3.66
N PHE A 214 10.97 0.06 -3.00
CA PHE A 214 12.05 -0.83 -3.39
C PHE A 214 11.86 -1.38 -4.82
N VAL A 215 10.69 -1.95 -5.12
CA VAL A 215 10.38 -2.51 -6.45
C VAL A 215 10.47 -1.43 -7.54
N LEU A 216 9.98 -0.23 -7.24
CA LEU A 216 10.06 0.92 -8.15
C LEU A 216 11.49 1.38 -8.40
N ALA A 217 12.33 1.43 -7.36
CA ALA A 217 13.73 1.80 -7.49
C ALA A 217 14.50 0.78 -8.34
N LEU A 218 14.29 -0.53 -8.12
CA LEU A 218 14.84 -1.58 -9.00
C LEU A 218 14.32 -1.50 -10.44
N SER A 219 13.08 -1.02 -10.62
CA SER A 219 12.55 -0.85 -11.97
C SER A 219 13.31 0.25 -12.72
N ALA A 220 13.80 1.28 -12.03
CA ALA A 220 14.50 2.43 -12.59
C ALA A 220 15.97 2.12 -12.99
N GLY A 221 16.55 1.04 -12.48
CA GLY A 221 17.90 0.63 -12.82
C GLY A 221 18.58 -0.12 -11.68
N GLU A 222 19.91 -0.13 -11.71
CA GLU A 222 20.70 -0.54 -10.55
C GLU A 222 20.56 0.52 -9.45
N LEU A 223 20.39 0.06 -8.20
CA LEU A 223 20.30 0.96 -7.05
C LEU A 223 21.66 1.58 -6.78
N SER A 224 21.72 2.91 -6.71
CA SER A 224 22.93 3.59 -6.24
C SER A 224 23.13 3.36 -4.74
N ASP A 225 24.35 3.56 -4.26
CA ASP A 225 24.66 3.44 -2.84
C ASP A 225 23.83 4.40 -1.99
N GLU A 226 23.57 5.62 -2.51
CA GLU A 226 22.70 6.60 -1.85
C GLU A 226 21.26 6.11 -1.76
N ALA A 227 20.72 5.52 -2.84
CA ALA A 227 19.36 4.97 -2.84
C ALA A 227 19.24 3.78 -1.87
N ASN A 228 20.25 2.91 -1.82
CA ASN A 228 20.32 1.80 -0.88
C ASN A 228 20.36 2.28 0.58
N GLN A 229 21.18 3.29 0.89
CA GLN A 229 21.24 3.89 2.22
C GLN A 229 19.91 4.53 2.62
N ALA A 230 19.25 5.24 1.70
CA ALA A 230 17.94 5.83 1.95
C ALA A 230 16.87 4.77 2.25
N LEU A 231 16.84 3.67 1.47
CA LEU A 231 15.94 2.54 1.72
C LEU A 231 16.19 1.85 3.05
N GLN A 232 17.46 1.69 3.44
CA GLN A 232 17.82 1.18 4.77
C GLN A 232 17.34 2.11 5.89
N GLY A 233 17.49 3.43 5.70
CA GLY A 233 16.95 4.45 6.60
C GLY A 233 15.45 4.31 6.81
N LEU A 234 14.70 4.17 5.71
CA LEU A 234 13.25 3.95 5.74
C LEU A 234 12.88 2.63 6.45
N ASN A 235 13.63 1.55 6.25
CA ASN A 235 13.40 0.30 6.96
C ASN A 235 13.61 0.45 8.48
N MET A 236 14.65 1.16 8.92
CA MET A 236 14.85 1.44 10.34
C MET A 236 13.70 2.28 10.94
N GLN A 237 13.18 3.26 10.20
CA GLN A 237 12.00 4.01 10.63
C GLN A 237 10.77 3.11 10.77
N LYS A 238 10.54 2.21 9.80
CA LYS A 238 9.48 1.21 9.86
C LYS A 238 9.58 0.37 11.13
N GLU A 239 10.78 -0.13 11.45
CA GLU A 239 11.02 -0.97 12.64
C GLU A 239 10.72 -0.20 13.93
N ALA A 240 11.09 1.09 13.99
CA ALA A 240 10.76 1.95 15.12
C ALA A 240 9.24 2.15 15.30
N LEU A 241 8.46 2.19 14.22
CA LEU A 241 7.00 2.30 14.27
C LEU A 241 6.34 1.00 14.74
N GLU A 242 6.83 -0.16 14.32
CA GLU A 242 6.39 -1.46 14.84
C GLU A 242 6.59 -1.53 16.36
N ASP A 243 7.81 -1.20 16.79
CA ASP A 243 8.21 -1.12 18.19
C ASP A 243 7.30 -0.20 19.01
N LEU A 244 6.91 0.95 18.42
CA LEU A 244 6.02 1.92 19.04
C LEU A 244 4.64 1.31 19.27
N ILE A 245 4.08 0.62 18.28
CA ILE A 245 2.77 -0.05 18.43
C ILE A 245 2.85 -1.14 19.49
N SER A 246 3.85 -2.03 19.43
CA SER A 246 4.03 -3.12 20.38
C SER A 246 4.19 -2.63 21.82
N LYS A 247 4.90 -1.50 22.05
CA LYS A 247 5.03 -0.90 23.39
C LYS A 247 3.73 -0.27 23.87
N LYS A 248 2.92 0.28 22.97
CA LYS A 248 1.65 0.97 23.30
C LYS A 248 0.50 -0.01 23.54
N PHE A 249 0.53 -1.17 22.89
CA PHE A 249 -0.48 -2.22 22.97
C PHE A 249 0.19 -3.58 23.21
N PRO A 250 0.65 -3.85 24.46
CA PRO A 250 1.30 -5.10 24.83
C PRO A 250 0.34 -6.30 24.86
#